data_AF-A0A920DJ08-F1
#
_entry.id   AF-A0A920DJ08-F1
#
_cell.length_a   1.000
_cell.length_b   1.000
_cell.length_c   1.000
_cell.angle_alpha   90.00
_cell.angle_beta   90.00
_cell.angle_gamma   90.00
#
_symmetry.space_group_name_H-M   'P 1'
#
loop_
_entity.id
_entity.type
_entity.pdbx_description
1 polymer ?
#
loop_
_entity_poly.entity_id
_entity_poly.type
_entity_poly.pdbx_seq_one_letter_code
_entity_poly.pdbx_strand_id
1 'polypeptide(L)'
;MMVFFRIDEQRVFNAWKEGGHGVTDLDKALVESSNPFFMNLATRFEKQSLESFFSSASFGTKLCTDCYPHQFSPLINDAWKQKNFGRNLFRGDLINLGIGQGYLQITPLLYLNSEWWQKKGE
;
A
#
# COMPACT_ATOMS: atom_id res chain seq x y z
N MET A 1 -6.19 9.96 -21.89
CA MET A 1 -5.17 8.89 -21.87
C MET A 1 -4.37 9.01 -20.59
N MET A 2 -4.55 8.13 -19.60
CA MET A 2 -3.79 8.19 -18.34
C MET A 2 -2.54 7.31 -18.47
N VAL A 3 -1.47 7.90 -19.01
CA VAL A 3 -0.16 7.25 -19.20
C VAL A 3 0.71 7.36 -17.95
N PHE A 4 0.51 8.43 -17.18
CA PHE A 4 1.24 8.72 -15.98
C PHE A 4 0.37 9.47 -14.97
N PHE A 5 0.76 9.42 -13.71
CA PHE A 5 0.25 10.23 -12.62
C PHE A 5 1.32 11.23 -12.18
N ARG A 6 0.95 12.46 -11.82
CA ARG A 6 1.90 13.48 -11.32
C ARG A 6 1.49 13.97 -9.94
N ILE A 7 2.47 14.09 -9.05
CA ILE A 7 2.30 14.75 -7.75
C ILE A 7 3.13 16.00 -7.79
N ASP A 8 2.43 17.13 -7.86
CA ASP A 8 2.98 18.45 -8.13
C ASP A 8 3.84 18.44 -9.41
N GLU A 9 4.28 19.59 -9.92
CA GLU A 9 4.94 19.64 -11.23
C GLU A 9 6.31 18.91 -11.28
N GLN A 10 6.74 18.28 -10.18
CA GLN A 10 8.08 17.76 -9.99
C GLN A 10 8.21 16.23 -10.09
N ARG A 11 7.16 15.43 -9.87
CA ARG A 11 7.30 13.96 -9.84
C ARG A 11 6.26 13.23 -10.67
N VAL A 12 6.74 12.46 -11.65
CA VAL A 12 5.94 11.66 -12.58
C VAL A 12 6.04 10.18 -12.21
N PHE A 13 4.89 9.51 -12.15
CA PHE A 13 4.75 8.09 -11.92
C PHE A 13 4.13 7.44 -13.15
N ASN A 14 4.87 6.55 -13.80
CA ASN A 14 4.45 5.95 -15.06
C ASN A 14 3.54 4.74 -14.83
N ALA A 15 2.60 4.52 -15.73
CA ALA A 15 1.96 3.22 -15.88
C ALA A 15 3.02 2.16 -16.23
N TRP A 16 2.79 0.92 -15.78
CA TRP A 16 3.62 -0.20 -16.23
C TRP A 16 3.33 -0.57 -17.70
N LYS A 17 2.10 -0.30 -18.16
CA LYS A 17 1.65 -0.54 -19.53
C LYS A 17 2.11 0.59 -20.46
N GLU A 18 2.82 0.22 -21.52
CA GLU A 18 3.18 1.15 -22.59
C GLU A 18 1.93 1.74 -23.24
N GLY A 19 1.90 3.06 -23.45
CA GLY A 19 0.71 3.79 -23.92
C GLY A 19 -0.35 4.08 -22.84
N GLY A 20 -0.19 3.55 -21.62
CA GLY A 20 -1.09 3.82 -20.49
C GLY A 20 -2.41 3.05 -20.51
N HIS A 21 -3.28 3.39 -19.57
CA HIS A 21 -4.57 2.70 -19.36
C HIS A 21 -5.79 3.46 -19.92
N GLY A 22 -5.58 4.59 -20.63
CA GLY A 22 -6.70 5.39 -21.14
C GLY A 22 -7.49 6.06 -20.00
N VAL A 23 -8.79 6.27 -20.17
CA VAL A 23 -9.70 6.59 -19.04
C VAL A 23 -9.87 5.33 -18.22
N THR A 24 -9.70 5.43 -16.90
CA THR A 24 -9.66 4.27 -15.98
C THR A 24 -10.57 4.55 -14.80
N ASP A 25 -11.60 3.74 -14.64
CA ASP A 25 -12.42 3.64 -13.43
C ASP A 25 -11.86 2.55 -12.50
N LEU A 26 -12.54 2.30 -11.38
CA LEU A 26 -12.07 1.33 -10.39
C LEU A 26 -12.04 -0.10 -10.96
N ASP A 27 -13.07 -0.51 -11.69
CA ASP A 27 -13.17 -1.87 -12.23
C ASP A 27 -12.05 -2.14 -13.22
N LYS A 28 -11.84 -1.20 -14.15
CA LYS A 28 -10.72 -1.29 -15.09
C LYS A 28 -9.36 -1.21 -14.37
N ALA A 29 -9.24 -0.37 -13.33
CA ALA A 29 -7.99 -0.27 -12.58
C ALA A 29 -7.62 -1.59 -11.91
N LEU A 30 -8.60 -2.32 -11.37
CA LEU A 30 -8.41 -3.65 -10.77
C LEU A 30 -8.05 -4.69 -11.84
N VAL A 31 -8.76 -4.70 -12.97
CA VAL A 31 -8.52 -5.67 -14.06
C VAL A 31 -7.15 -5.44 -14.72
N GLU A 32 -6.78 -4.20 -14.99
CA GLU A 32 -5.53 -3.86 -15.68
C GLU A 32 -4.38 -3.54 -14.72
N SER A 33 -4.59 -3.64 -13.41
CA SER A 33 -3.60 -3.28 -12.37
C SER A 33 -2.98 -1.88 -12.62
N SER A 34 -3.83 -0.86 -12.77
CA SER A 34 -3.40 0.48 -13.19
C SER A 34 -2.70 1.26 -12.07
N ASN A 35 -1.36 1.28 -12.08
CA ASN A 35 -0.56 2.04 -11.10
C ASN A 35 -1.00 3.51 -10.98
N PRO A 36 -1.18 4.28 -12.07
CA PRO A 36 -1.55 5.69 -11.97
C PRO A 36 -2.89 5.91 -11.26
N PHE A 37 -3.84 4.99 -11.43
CA PHE A 37 -5.14 5.07 -10.75
C PHE A 37 -4.97 4.92 -9.23
N PHE A 38 -4.31 3.85 -8.79
CA PHE A 38 -4.10 3.58 -7.36
C PHE A 38 -3.20 4.61 -6.68
N MET A 39 -2.18 5.11 -7.39
CA MET A 39 -1.35 6.21 -6.89
C MET A 39 -2.14 7.50 -6.73
N ASN A 40 -3.03 7.83 -7.67
CA ASN A 40 -3.93 8.97 -7.54
C ASN A 40 -4.90 8.78 -6.38
N LEU A 41 -5.48 7.59 -6.24
CA LEU A 41 -6.36 7.25 -5.12
C LEU A 41 -5.64 7.40 -3.78
N ALA A 42 -4.39 6.94 -3.68
CA ALA A 42 -3.55 7.08 -2.50
C ALA A 42 -3.36 8.54 -2.03
N THR A 43 -3.40 9.50 -2.95
CA THR A 43 -3.28 10.93 -2.60
C THR A 43 -4.48 11.52 -1.88
N ARG A 44 -5.61 10.80 -1.85
CA ARG A 44 -6.86 11.20 -1.21
C ARG A 44 -6.97 10.70 0.23
N PHE A 45 -6.09 9.80 0.65
CA PHE A 45 -6.10 9.28 2.01
C PHE A 45 -5.18 10.09 2.91
N GLU A 46 -5.66 10.30 4.14
CA GLU A 46 -4.83 10.81 5.22
C GLU A 46 -3.95 9.70 5.79
N LYS A 47 -2.79 10.08 6.33
CA LYS A 47 -1.86 9.13 6.98
C LYS A 47 -2.55 8.28 8.04
N GLN A 48 -3.36 8.92 8.89
CA GLN A 48 -4.03 8.26 10.01
C GLN A 48 -5.06 7.21 9.53
N SER A 49 -5.75 7.48 8.43
CA SER A 49 -6.68 6.53 7.81
C SER A 49 -5.94 5.30 7.29
N LEU A 50 -4.79 5.48 6.63
CA LEU A 50 -3.96 4.37 6.16
C LEU A 50 -3.35 3.57 7.32
N GLU A 51 -2.84 4.25 8.34
CA GLU A 51 -2.34 3.60 9.56
C GLU A 51 -3.44 2.76 10.24
N SER A 52 -4.65 3.31 10.36
CA SER A 52 -5.79 2.59 10.95
C SER A 52 -6.15 1.35 10.14
N PHE A 53 -6.17 1.46 8.81
CA PHE A 53 -6.43 0.35 7.90
C PHE A 53 -5.36 -0.76 8.01
N PHE A 54 -4.07 -0.41 8.01
CA PHE A 54 -3.01 -1.40 8.17
C PHE A 54 -3.00 -2.02 9.56
N SER A 55 -3.28 -1.24 10.60
CA SER A 55 -3.43 -1.75 11.97
C SER A 55 -4.58 -2.77 12.07
N SER A 56 -5.75 -2.47 11.51
CA SER A 56 -6.88 -3.42 11.49
C SER A 56 -6.56 -4.66 10.66
N ALA A 57 -5.72 -4.53 9.63
CA ALA A 57 -5.20 -5.65 8.86
C ALA A 57 -4.04 -6.40 9.55
N SER A 58 -3.82 -6.23 10.86
CA SER A 58 -2.81 -6.92 11.67
C SER A 58 -1.34 -6.62 11.30
N PHE A 59 -1.05 -5.49 10.66
CA PHE A 59 0.32 -5.02 10.53
C PHE A 59 0.88 -4.57 11.89
N GLY A 60 2.15 -4.84 12.13
CA GLY A 60 2.83 -4.54 13.40
C GLY A 60 2.54 -5.53 14.53
N THR A 61 1.70 -6.54 14.30
CA THR A 61 1.37 -7.55 15.31
C THR A 61 2.11 -8.87 15.03
N LYS A 62 2.32 -9.66 16.09
CA LYS A 62 2.79 -11.04 15.97
C LYS A 62 1.59 -11.93 15.72
N LEU A 63 1.52 -12.55 14.54
CA LEU A 63 0.42 -13.43 14.16
C LEU A 63 0.49 -14.83 14.79
N CYS A 64 1.69 -15.24 15.19
CA CYS A 64 1.97 -16.57 15.70
C CYS A 64 2.97 -16.46 16.85
N THR A 65 2.64 -17.08 17.98
CA THR A 65 3.45 -17.04 19.20
C THR A 65 4.56 -18.09 19.22
N ASP A 66 4.38 -19.18 18.48
CA ASP A 66 5.23 -20.37 18.42
C ASP A 66 6.00 -20.53 17.10
N CYS A 67 5.84 -19.60 16.15
CA CYS A 67 6.57 -19.61 14.88
C CYS A 67 7.97 -18.98 15.04
N TYR A 68 9.02 -19.76 14.74
CA TYR A 68 10.42 -19.30 14.79
C TYR A 68 11.16 -19.45 13.45
N PRO A 69 11.89 -18.42 12.97
CA PRO A 69 11.96 -17.07 13.51
C PRO A 69 10.62 -16.32 13.34
N HIS A 70 10.29 -15.44 14.29
CA HIS A 70 9.07 -14.64 14.21
C HIS A 70 9.14 -13.72 12.99
N GLN A 71 8.31 -13.99 11.99
CA GLN A 71 8.10 -13.09 10.86
C GLN A 71 6.90 -12.20 11.15
N PHE A 72 7.06 -10.89 11.03
CA PHE A 72 5.95 -9.93 11.12
C PHE A 72 6.10 -8.85 10.06
N SER A 73 4.97 -8.31 9.62
CA SER A 73 4.92 -7.17 8.71
C SER A 73 4.93 -5.88 9.54
N PRO A 74 5.80 -4.90 9.24
CA PRO A 74 5.85 -3.66 10.02
C PRO A 74 4.59 -2.81 9.82
N LEU A 75 4.08 -2.18 10.88
CA LEU A 75 3.08 -1.13 10.76
C LEU A 75 3.75 0.16 10.28
N ILE A 76 3.45 0.59 9.06
CA ILE A 76 4.04 1.78 8.45
C ILE A 76 3.32 3.02 8.94
N ASN A 77 3.87 3.67 9.96
CA ASN A 77 3.41 4.96 10.50
C ASN A 77 4.58 5.91 10.76
N ASP A 78 4.28 7.14 11.21
CA ASP A 78 5.31 8.14 11.51
C ASP A 78 6.24 7.66 12.64
N ALA A 79 5.72 6.98 13.67
CA ALA A 79 6.54 6.43 14.75
C ALA A 79 7.57 5.38 14.25
N TRP A 80 7.13 4.45 13.40
CA TRP A 80 7.99 3.46 12.77
C TRP A 80 9.04 4.12 11.88
N LYS A 81 8.64 5.07 11.02
CA LYS A 81 9.59 5.70 10.09
C LYS A 81 10.58 6.61 10.83
N GLN A 82 10.15 7.29 11.88
CA GLN A 82 11.02 8.07 12.75
C GLN A 82 12.05 7.17 13.45
N LYS A 83 11.63 6.00 13.96
CA LYS A 83 12.52 5.03 14.59
C LYS A 83 13.58 4.47 13.64
N ASN A 84 13.22 4.18 12.39
CA ASN A 84 14.11 3.50 11.45
C ASN A 84 14.91 4.46 10.54
N PHE A 85 14.37 5.65 10.25
CA PHE A 85 14.94 6.58 9.27
C PHE A 85 15.04 8.03 9.77
N GLY A 86 14.61 8.32 11.01
CA GLY A 86 14.70 9.66 11.59
C GLY A 86 13.80 10.72 10.95
N ARG A 87 12.77 10.29 10.19
CA ARG A 87 11.84 11.19 9.50
C ARG A 87 10.41 10.66 9.53
N ASN A 88 9.45 11.57 9.52
CA ASN A 88 8.04 11.23 9.31
C ASN A 88 7.77 10.76 7.86
N LEU A 89 6.61 10.13 7.65
CA LEU A 89 6.10 9.80 6.33
C LEU A 89 5.87 11.08 5.53
N PHE A 90 6.16 11.04 4.24
CA PHE A 90 5.84 12.08 3.29
C PHE A 90 4.70 11.60 2.38
N ARG A 91 4.05 12.53 1.69
CA ARG A 91 3.00 12.22 0.73
C ARG A 91 3.46 11.15 -0.28
N GLY A 92 4.69 11.28 -0.79
CA GLY A 92 5.28 10.30 -1.72
C GLY A 92 5.36 8.87 -1.18
N ASP A 93 5.52 8.68 0.14
CA ASP A 93 5.53 7.34 0.72
C ASP A 93 4.13 6.71 0.66
N LEU A 94 3.09 7.50 0.93
CA LEU A 94 1.69 7.05 0.87
C LEU A 94 1.30 6.62 -0.54
N ILE A 95 1.82 7.31 -1.56
CA ILE A 95 1.59 6.94 -2.96
C ILE A 95 2.22 5.59 -3.31
N ASN A 96 3.43 5.31 -2.80
CA ASN A 96 4.04 3.99 -2.99
C ASN A 96 3.24 2.90 -2.26
N LEU A 97 2.75 3.19 -1.04
CA LEU A 97 1.88 2.26 -0.31
C LEU A 97 0.60 1.92 -1.08
N GLY A 98 0.04 2.89 -1.84
CA GLY A 98 -1.15 2.70 -2.65
C GLY A 98 -1.06 1.60 -3.73
N ILE A 99 0.14 1.26 -4.18
CA ILE A 99 0.40 0.16 -5.12
C ILE A 99 1.14 -1.01 -4.47
N GLY A 100 1.20 -1.04 -3.14
CA GLY A 100 1.88 -2.09 -2.38
C GLY A 100 3.41 -2.05 -2.46
N GLN A 101 4.01 -0.90 -2.77
CA GLN A 101 5.46 -0.73 -2.86
C GLN A 101 6.02 0.19 -1.75
N GLY A 102 7.34 0.44 -1.81
CA GLY A 102 8.05 1.28 -0.86
C GLY A 102 8.36 0.53 0.42
N TYR A 103 7.79 1.00 1.53
CA TYR A 103 8.03 0.39 2.85
C TYR A 103 7.08 -0.77 3.16
N LEU A 104 6.05 -1.01 2.34
CA LEU A 104 5.13 -2.11 2.57
C LEU A 104 5.85 -3.45 2.41
N GLN A 105 5.83 -4.25 3.46
CA GLN A 105 6.32 -5.62 3.46
C GLN A 105 5.25 -6.50 4.09
N ILE A 106 4.95 -7.63 3.43
CA ILE A 106 3.93 -8.58 3.87
C ILE A 106 4.58 -9.95 4.02
N THR A 107 4.36 -10.61 5.16
CA THR A 107 4.69 -12.02 5.33
C THR A 107 3.61 -12.89 4.68
N PRO A 108 3.94 -14.07 4.12
CA PRO A 108 2.94 -14.99 3.60
C PRO A 108 1.85 -15.35 4.63
N LEU A 109 2.23 -15.47 5.90
CA LEU A 109 1.31 -15.72 7.00
C LEU A 109 0.28 -14.59 7.17
N LEU A 110 0.72 -13.32 7.10
CA LEU A 110 -0.21 -12.19 7.15
C LEU A 110 -1.15 -12.17 5.95
N TYR A 111 -0.62 -12.46 4.75
CA TYR A 111 -1.43 -12.51 3.54
C TYR A 111 -2.59 -13.50 3.70
N LEU A 112 -2.31 -14.72 4.17
CA LEU A 112 -3.32 -15.77 4.40
C LEU A 112 -4.28 -15.44 5.54
N ASN A 113 -3.82 -14.77 6.60
CA ASN A 113 -4.66 -14.45 7.75
C ASN A 113 -5.47 -13.16 7.59
N SER A 114 -5.27 -12.41 6.50
CA SER A 114 -6.02 -11.19 6.27
C SER A 114 -7.54 -11.49 6.21
N GLU A 115 -8.35 -10.61 6.80
CA GLU A 115 -9.83 -10.78 6.89
C GLU A 115 -10.49 -11.10 5.54
N TRP A 116 -9.85 -10.70 4.44
CA TRP A 116 -10.31 -10.96 3.08
C TRP A 116 -10.39 -12.46 2.75
N TRP A 117 -9.46 -13.28 3.24
CA TRP A 117 -9.50 -14.73 3.08
C TRP A 117 -10.50 -15.40 4.03
N GLN A 118 -10.65 -14.86 5.24
CA GLN A 118 -11.60 -15.39 6.21
C GLN A 118 -13.05 -15.26 5.71
N LYS A 119 -13.39 -14.15 5.04
CA LYS A 119 -14.74 -13.92 4.48
C LYS A 119 -15.03 -14.65 3.17
N LYS A 120 -14.02 -15.22 2.49
CA LYS A 120 -14.22 -16.01 1.26
C LYS A 120 -14.50 -17.49 1.52
N GLY A 121 -14.38 -17.93 2.77
CA GLY A 121 -14.65 -19.30 3.21
C GLY A 121 -16.08 -19.56 3.68
N GLU A 122 -16.94 -18.53 3.67
CA GLU A 122 -18.40 -18.61 3.92
C GLU A 122 -19.17 -18.39 2.61
#